data_AF-A0A497DK71-F1
#
_entry.id   AF-A0A497DK71-F1
#
_cell.length_a   1.000
_cell.length_b   1.000
_cell.length_c   1.000
_cell.angle_alpha   90.00
_cell.angle_beta   90.00
_cell.angle_gamma   90.00
#
_symmetry.space_group_name_H-M   'P 1'
#
loop_
_entity.id
_entity.type
_entity.pdbx_description
1 polymer ?
#
loop_
_entity_poly.entity_id
_entity_poly.type
_entity_poly.pdbx_seq_one_letter_code
_entity_poly.pdbx_strand_id
1 'polypeptide(L)'
;MSRIRNGIYIGIPMLLMTAIVIIVFIPFDRNSSQDQIVQISTVELGKVVRSFSGEGIVEPQSEVLILSPASSIIKEILEEVGSHVNEGEPIIILDPSPVQSQIENIQDQLEMKQNSLRKNKLNARSTKVDLDYNVQVKKLRIASLKSELEDQEQLLEVGGISPAKFEKTKQELELAEKDLIMLKEKNSINLQQLEADEEGLRLQIEMQEKELAVKEEALSKM
;
A
#
# COMPACT_ATOMS: atom_id res chain seq x y z
N MET A 1 -136.09 58.01 16.89
CA MET A 1 -136.73 56.89 16.15
C MET A 1 -135.59 56.12 15.46
N SER A 2 -134.97 55.10 16.07
CA SER A 2 -135.34 53.67 16.19
C SER A 2 -135.32 52.91 14.85
N ARG A 3 -134.56 51.83 14.60
CA ARG A 3 -133.42 51.17 15.27
C ARG A 3 -132.89 50.06 14.32
N ILE A 4 -131.59 49.84 14.39
CA ILE A 4 -130.69 48.87 13.75
C ILE A 4 -131.12 47.40 13.96
N ARG A 5 -130.97 46.55 12.93
CA ARG A 5 -130.38 45.17 12.93
C ARG A 5 -131.04 44.30 11.85
N ASN A 6 -130.21 43.75 10.94
CA ASN A 6 -130.31 42.39 10.35
C ASN A 6 -129.42 42.18 9.09
N GLY A 7 -128.69 43.19 8.61
CA GLY A 7 -127.75 43.03 7.47
C GLY A 7 -126.42 42.29 7.76
N ILE A 8 -126.11 42.00 9.03
CA ILE A 8 -124.83 41.40 9.46
C ILE A 8 -124.84 39.86 9.44
N TYR A 9 -126.02 39.22 9.41
CA TYR A 9 -126.13 37.75 9.46
C TYR A 9 -125.91 37.05 8.11
N ILE A 10 -125.87 37.78 6.99
CA ILE A 10 -125.65 37.21 5.64
C ILE A 10 -124.24 37.54 5.09
N GLY A 11 -123.63 38.65 5.53
CA GLY A 11 -122.28 39.02 5.09
C GLY A 11 -121.16 38.13 5.66
N ILE A 12 -121.29 37.70 6.92
CA ILE A 12 -120.29 36.85 7.60
C ILE A 12 -120.20 35.44 6.97
N PRO A 13 -121.30 34.70 6.70
CA PRO A 13 -121.20 33.37 6.09
C PRO A 13 -120.71 33.42 4.64
N MET A 14 -121.04 34.48 3.89
CA MET A 14 -120.56 34.65 2.51
C MET A 14 -119.03 34.89 2.47
N LEU A 15 -118.51 35.69 3.41
CA LEU A 15 -117.08 35.95 3.52
C LEU A 15 -116.30 34.70 3.96
N LEU A 16 -116.89 33.91 4.87
CA LEU A 16 -116.33 32.62 5.31
C LEU A 16 -116.31 31.57 4.19
N MET A 17 -117.37 31.50 3.37
CA MET A 17 -117.39 30.64 2.18
C MET A 17 -116.37 31.09 1.14
N THR A 18 -116.21 32.39 0.91
CA THR A 18 -115.16 32.87 -0.02
C THR A 18 -113.75 32.59 0.50
N ALA A 19 -113.51 32.69 1.82
CA ALA A 19 -112.21 32.36 2.41
C ALA A 19 -111.89 30.86 2.30
N ILE A 20 -112.90 29.99 2.48
CA ILE A 20 -112.75 28.54 2.30
C ILE A 20 -112.46 28.19 0.84
N VAL A 21 -113.17 28.81 -0.11
CA VAL A 21 -112.91 28.57 -1.55
C VAL A 21 -111.51 29.02 -1.93
N ILE A 22 -111.03 30.15 -1.41
CA ILE A 22 -109.65 30.62 -1.66
C ILE A 22 -108.63 29.65 -1.06
N ILE A 23 -108.81 29.17 0.17
CA ILE A 23 -107.89 28.20 0.79
C ILE A 23 -107.87 26.86 0.06
N VAL A 24 -109.00 26.38 -0.46
CA VAL A 24 -109.10 25.10 -1.17
C VAL A 24 -108.58 25.21 -2.61
N PHE A 25 -108.68 26.37 -3.26
CA PHE A 25 -108.23 26.59 -4.64
C PHE A 25 -106.83 27.21 -4.77
N ILE A 26 -106.13 27.55 -3.69
CA ILE A 26 -104.70 27.89 -3.78
C ILE A 26 -103.94 26.59 -4.10
N PRO A 27 -103.33 26.45 -5.29
CA PRO A 27 -102.46 25.31 -5.56
C PRO A 27 -101.27 25.41 -4.61
N PHE A 28 -101.10 24.39 -3.78
CA PHE A 28 -99.91 24.23 -2.95
C PHE A 28 -98.74 23.97 -3.90
N ASP A 29 -97.98 25.03 -4.22
CA ASP A 29 -96.77 24.95 -5.04
C ASP A 29 -95.84 23.93 -4.39
N ARG A 30 -95.75 22.76 -5.03
CA ARG A 30 -94.78 21.73 -4.67
C ARG A 30 -93.42 22.35 -4.90
N ASN A 31 -92.71 22.65 -3.81
CA ASN A 31 -91.31 23.07 -3.83
C ASN A 31 -90.57 22.31 -4.95
N SER A 32 -90.28 23.05 -6.02
CA SER A 32 -89.44 22.60 -7.11
C SER A 32 -88.11 22.21 -6.52
N SER A 33 -87.77 20.92 -6.64
CA SER A 33 -86.45 20.43 -6.28
C SER A 33 -85.41 21.35 -6.90
N GLN A 34 -84.63 21.99 -6.05
CA GLN A 34 -83.45 22.76 -6.39
C GLN A 34 -82.67 22.00 -7.48
N ASP A 35 -82.51 22.59 -8.66
CA ASP A 35 -81.64 22.05 -9.71
C ASP A 35 -80.24 21.88 -9.11
N GLN A 36 -79.93 20.65 -8.68
CA GLN A 36 -78.58 20.28 -8.29
C GLN A 36 -77.78 20.21 -9.58
N ILE A 37 -76.84 21.14 -9.75
CA ILE A 37 -75.89 21.13 -10.86
C ILE A 37 -75.06 19.86 -10.73
N VAL A 38 -75.37 18.85 -11.55
CA VAL A 38 -74.63 17.59 -11.59
C VAL A 38 -73.42 17.78 -12.49
N GLN A 39 -72.21 17.76 -11.91
CA GLN A 39 -70.99 17.66 -12.70
C GLN A 39 -70.85 16.23 -13.21
N ILE A 40 -70.96 16.06 -14.53
CA ILE A 40 -70.75 14.80 -15.24
C ILE A 40 -69.46 14.94 -16.04
N SER A 41 -68.50 14.04 -15.82
CA SER A 41 -67.25 13.94 -16.57
C SER A 41 -67.12 12.56 -17.21
N THR A 42 -66.47 12.50 -18.37
CA THR A 42 -66.22 11.24 -19.09
C THR A 42 -65.05 10.51 -18.44
N VAL A 43 -65.24 9.23 -18.11
CA VAL A 43 -64.18 8.40 -17.53
C VAL A 43 -63.21 7.92 -18.60
N GLU A 44 -61.92 8.13 -18.37
CA GLU A 44 -60.85 7.64 -19.23
C GLU A 44 -60.18 6.43 -18.59
N LEU A 45 -59.88 5.41 -19.41
CA LEU A 45 -59.11 4.25 -18.99
C LEU A 45 -57.63 4.62 -18.97
N GLY A 46 -57.07 4.72 -17.76
CA GLY A 46 -55.66 5.06 -17.55
C GLY A 46 -55.08 4.37 -16.31
N LYS A 47 -53.76 4.43 -16.17
CA LYS A 47 -53.06 3.85 -15.02
C LYS A 47 -53.33 4.71 -13.77
N VAL A 48 -54.00 4.14 -12.77
CA VAL A 48 -54.16 4.77 -11.46
C VAL A 48 -52.99 4.36 -10.58
N VAL A 49 -52.16 5.33 -10.19
CA VAL A 49 -51.01 5.11 -9.30
C VAL A 49 -51.33 5.69 -7.93
N ARG A 50 -51.10 4.89 -6.89
CA ARG A 50 -51.18 5.33 -5.49
C ARG A 50 -49.77 5.37 -4.92
N SER A 51 -49.24 6.59 -4.72
CA SER A 51 -47.99 6.80 -3.99
C SER A 51 -48.25 6.95 -2.50
N PHE A 52 -47.29 6.55 -1.68
CA PHE A 52 -47.21 6.89 -0.26
C PHE A 52 -45.89 7.62 -0.01
N SER A 53 -45.88 8.58 0.90
CA SER A 53 -44.65 9.23 1.30
C SER A 53 -43.85 8.27 2.19
N GLY A 54 -42.59 8.04 1.83
CA GLY A 54 -41.63 7.26 2.61
C GLY A 54 -40.37 8.08 2.83
N GLU A 55 -39.76 7.89 3.98
CA GLU A 55 -38.47 8.49 4.32
C GLU A 55 -37.41 7.40 4.37
N GLY A 56 -36.18 7.74 3.99
CA GLY A 56 -35.05 6.83 3.97
C GLY A 56 -33.75 7.62 3.93
N ILE A 57 -32.67 6.98 4.38
CA ILE A 57 -31.33 7.54 4.36
C ILE A 57 -30.62 6.98 3.13
N VAL A 58 -29.90 7.85 2.41
CA VAL A 58 -29.04 7.43 1.31
C VAL A 58 -27.64 7.22 1.89
N GLU A 59 -27.14 6.00 1.75
CA GLU A 59 -25.79 5.62 2.16
C GLU A 59 -24.96 5.22 0.93
N PRO A 60 -23.64 5.48 0.94
CA PRO A 60 -22.78 5.06 -0.15
C PRO A 60 -22.74 3.54 -0.24
N GLN A 61 -22.74 3.01 -1.48
CA GLN A 61 -22.61 1.57 -1.69
C GLN A 61 -21.20 1.05 -1.34
N SER A 62 -20.18 1.89 -1.48
CA SER A 62 -18.77 1.54 -1.20
C SER A 62 -18.04 2.77 -0.67
N GLU A 63 -17.19 2.53 0.33
CA GLU A 63 -16.29 3.53 0.91
C GLU A 63 -14.85 3.02 0.79
N VAL A 64 -13.92 3.89 0.41
CA VAL A 64 -12.49 3.57 0.30
C VAL A 64 -11.69 4.59 1.08
N LEU A 65 -10.78 4.11 1.92
CA LEU A 65 -9.84 4.96 2.63
C LEU A 65 -8.55 5.08 1.81
N ILE A 66 -8.23 6.29 1.36
CA ILE A 66 -6.97 6.59 0.66
C ILE A 66 -5.96 7.06 1.70
N LEU A 67 -4.82 6.37 1.77
CA LEU A 67 -3.72 6.71 2.69
C LEU A 67 -2.57 7.32 1.91
N SER A 68 -1.83 8.20 2.58
CA SER A 68 -0.60 8.77 2.00
C SER A 68 0.45 7.67 1.75
N PRO A 69 1.12 7.66 0.59
CA PRO A 69 2.15 6.66 0.29
C PRO A 69 3.42 6.85 1.13
N ALA A 70 3.71 8.06 1.60
CA ALA A 70 4.80 8.32 2.55
C ALA A 70 4.46 9.46 3.51
N SER A 71 5.24 9.58 4.58
CA SER A 71 5.13 10.70 5.51
C SER A 71 5.69 11.96 4.86
N SER A 72 4.80 12.90 4.51
CA SER A 72 5.18 14.20 3.96
C SER A 72 4.14 15.27 4.31
N ILE A 73 4.44 16.51 3.94
CA ILE A 73 3.58 17.68 4.11
C ILE A 73 2.72 17.83 2.85
N ILE A 74 1.44 18.15 3.03
CA ILE A 74 0.55 18.50 1.93
C ILE A 74 1.03 19.81 1.31
N LYS A 75 1.37 19.77 0.02
CA LYS A 75 1.77 20.94 -0.74
C LYS A 75 0.56 21.65 -1.35
N GLU A 76 -0.37 20.87 -1.87
CA GLU A 76 -1.57 21.38 -2.55
C GLU A 76 -2.73 20.39 -2.45
N ILE A 77 -3.96 20.90 -2.36
CA ILE A 77 -5.20 20.13 -2.43
C ILE A 77 -5.88 20.52 -3.74
N LEU A 78 -6.05 19.56 -4.64
CA LEU A 78 -6.62 19.79 -5.97
C LEU A 78 -8.14 19.67 -5.96
N GLU A 79 -8.67 18.75 -5.15
CA GLU A 79 -10.09 18.43 -5.09
C GLU A 79 -10.64 18.55 -3.67
N GLU A 80 -11.76 19.27 -3.52
CA GLU A 80 -12.41 19.49 -2.24
C GLU A 80 -13.46 18.41 -1.92
N VAL A 81 -13.89 18.34 -0.66
CA VAL A 81 -14.89 17.37 -0.21
C VAL A 81 -16.21 17.58 -0.96
N GLY A 82 -16.74 16.49 -1.54
CA GLY A 82 -17.96 16.51 -2.34
C GLY A 82 -17.74 16.65 -3.85
N SER A 83 -16.48 16.85 -4.29
CA SER A 83 -16.11 16.88 -5.70
C SER A 83 -16.18 15.48 -6.32
N HIS A 84 -16.54 15.43 -7.60
CA HIS A 84 -16.54 14.18 -8.37
C HIS A 84 -15.16 13.98 -8.98
N VAL A 85 -14.55 12.82 -8.74
CA VAL A 85 -13.21 12.47 -9.23
C VAL A 85 -13.26 11.20 -10.08
N ASN A 86 -12.42 11.15 -11.10
CA ASN A 86 -12.24 9.98 -11.94
C ASN A 86 -11.10 9.09 -11.42
N GLU A 87 -11.05 7.85 -11.91
CA GLU A 87 -9.96 6.94 -11.59
C GLU A 87 -8.61 7.52 -12.08
N GLY A 88 -7.62 7.56 -11.18
CA GLY A 88 -6.28 8.09 -11.46
C GLY A 88 -6.16 9.62 -11.38
N GLU A 89 -7.25 10.33 -11.08
CA GLU A 89 -7.23 11.78 -10.92
C GLU A 89 -6.58 12.16 -9.57
N PRO A 90 -5.56 13.04 -9.58
CA PRO A 90 -4.87 13.42 -8.35
C PRO A 90 -5.75 14.33 -7.49
N ILE A 91 -5.88 13.99 -6.20
CA ILE A 91 -6.72 14.72 -5.23
C ILE A 91 -5.85 15.68 -4.39
N ILE A 92 -4.62 15.25 -4.06
CA ILE A 92 -3.69 15.96 -3.18
C ILE A 92 -2.27 15.78 -3.75
N ILE A 93 -1.46 16.84 -3.70
CA ILE A 93 -0.03 16.81 -4.03
C ILE A 93 0.77 16.93 -2.72
N LEU A 94 1.74 16.04 -2.53
CA LEU A 94 2.64 16.08 -1.38
C LEU A 94 3.96 16.77 -1.72
N ASP A 95 4.65 17.33 -0.73
CA ASP A 95 6.00 17.86 -0.93
C ASP A 95 6.99 16.69 -1.14
N PRO A 96 7.67 16.58 -2.29
CA PRO A 96 8.61 15.49 -2.53
C PRO A 96 9.95 15.69 -1.81
N SER A 97 10.25 16.90 -1.36
CA SER A 97 11.59 17.29 -0.87
C SER A 97 12.12 16.35 0.23
N PRO A 98 11.35 15.98 1.27
CA PRO A 98 11.85 15.09 2.33
C PRO A 98 12.20 13.69 1.83
N VAL A 99 11.47 13.17 0.84
CA VAL A 99 11.72 11.84 0.26
C VAL A 99 12.90 11.91 -0.71
N GLN A 100 13.00 12.96 -1.53
CA GLN A 100 14.13 13.19 -2.43
C GLN A 100 15.45 13.28 -1.65
N SER A 101 15.50 14.06 -0.57
CA SER A 101 16.70 14.13 0.27
C SER A 101 17.05 12.79 0.91
N GLN A 102 16.07 11.95 1.26
CA GLN A 102 16.34 10.58 1.75
C GLN A 102 16.93 9.70 0.65
N ILE A 103 16.40 9.77 -0.56
CA ILE A 103 16.91 9.05 -1.73
C ILE A 103 18.36 9.44 -2.01
N GLU A 104 18.67 10.73 -2.05
CA GLU A 104 20.04 11.25 -2.24
C GLU A 104 20.99 10.71 -1.16
N ASN A 105 20.58 10.78 0.11
CA ASN A 105 21.38 10.24 1.22
C ASN A 105 21.63 8.73 1.08
N ILE A 106 20.64 7.95 0.66
CA ILE A 106 20.78 6.50 0.44
C ILE A 106 21.74 6.24 -0.73
N GLN A 107 21.63 7.00 -1.82
CA GLN A 107 22.51 6.90 -2.99
C GLN A 107 23.97 7.21 -2.62
N ASP A 108 24.23 8.28 -1.87
CA ASP A 108 25.57 8.61 -1.38
C ASP A 108 26.16 7.49 -0.51
N GLN A 109 25.35 6.93 0.39
CA GLN A 109 25.75 5.78 1.21
C GLN A 109 26.05 4.54 0.37
N LEU A 110 25.24 4.30 -0.67
CA LEU A 110 25.44 3.20 -1.59
C LEU A 110 26.77 3.32 -2.34
N GLU A 111 27.09 4.52 -2.86
CA GLU A 111 28.36 4.80 -3.52
C GLU A 111 29.54 4.55 -2.57
N MET A 112 29.45 4.99 -1.31
CA MET A 112 30.46 4.72 -0.29
C MET A 112 30.63 3.21 -0.03
N LYS A 113 29.53 2.44 0.04
CA LYS A 113 29.59 0.99 0.24
C LYS A 113 30.17 0.28 -0.99
N GLN A 114 29.78 0.66 -2.20
CA GLN A 114 30.33 0.12 -3.45
C GLN A 114 31.84 0.38 -3.54
N ASN A 115 32.30 1.58 -3.16
CA ASN A 115 33.72 1.88 -3.09
C ASN A 115 34.43 1.04 -2.02
N SER A 116 33.79 0.81 -0.88
CA SER A 116 34.31 -0.05 0.20
C SER A 116 34.45 -1.50 -0.27
N LEU A 117 33.47 -2.04 -1.00
CA LEU A 117 33.53 -3.35 -1.64
C LEU A 117 34.69 -3.43 -2.63
N ARG A 118 34.86 -2.42 -3.49
CA ARG A 118 35.98 -2.35 -4.44
C ARG A 118 37.34 -2.35 -3.72
N LYS A 119 37.47 -1.58 -2.65
CA LYS A 119 38.69 -1.56 -1.81
C LYS A 119 38.93 -2.92 -1.15
N ASN A 120 37.90 -3.55 -0.61
CA ASN A 120 37.99 -4.89 -0.01
C ASN A 120 38.47 -5.93 -1.04
N LYS A 121 37.92 -5.93 -2.25
CA LYS A 121 38.36 -6.79 -3.36
C LYS A 121 39.83 -6.63 -3.72
N LEU A 122 40.30 -5.38 -3.81
CA LEU A 122 41.70 -5.09 -4.10
C LEU A 122 42.62 -5.58 -2.97
N ASN A 123 42.23 -5.39 -1.71
CA ASN A 123 42.96 -5.89 -0.56
C ASN A 123 42.99 -7.42 -0.54
N ALA A 124 41.84 -8.09 -0.75
CA ALA A 124 41.76 -9.55 -0.82
C ALA A 124 42.66 -10.12 -1.92
N ARG A 125 42.70 -9.46 -3.09
CA ARG A 125 43.62 -9.81 -4.18
C ARG A 125 45.08 -9.67 -3.77
N SER A 126 45.46 -8.56 -3.12
CA SER A 126 46.82 -8.35 -2.62
C SER A 126 47.21 -9.45 -1.61
N THR A 127 46.34 -9.69 -0.62
CA THR A 127 46.55 -10.74 0.38
C THR A 127 46.72 -12.10 -0.27
N LYS A 128 45.89 -12.45 -1.26
CA LYS A 128 46.02 -13.72 -1.99
C LYS A 128 47.39 -13.88 -2.66
N VAL A 129 47.94 -12.82 -3.24
CA VAL A 129 49.29 -12.83 -3.83
C VAL A 129 50.34 -13.08 -2.74
N ASP A 130 50.24 -12.40 -1.60
CA ASP A 130 51.16 -12.59 -0.47
C ASP A 130 51.09 -14.02 0.10
N LEU A 131 49.89 -14.58 0.22
CA LEU A 131 49.67 -15.95 0.69
C LEU A 131 50.29 -16.98 -0.27
N ASP A 132 50.14 -16.80 -1.58
CA ASP A 132 50.74 -17.67 -2.59
C ASP A 132 52.27 -17.57 -2.58
N TYR A 133 52.81 -16.36 -2.51
CA TYR A 133 54.24 -16.13 -2.41
C TYR A 133 54.84 -16.86 -1.19
N ASN A 134 54.21 -16.77 -0.02
CA ASN A 134 54.66 -17.47 1.18
C ASN A 134 54.68 -19.00 1.01
N VAL A 135 53.70 -19.56 0.28
CA VAL A 135 53.67 -20.99 -0.07
C VAL A 135 54.84 -21.34 -0.99
N GLN A 136 55.13 -20.52 -1.99
CA GLN A 136 56.25 -20.74 -2.91
C GLN A 136 57.60 -20.71 -2.17
N VAL A 137 57.82 -19.74 -1.28
CA VAL A 137 59.05 -19.65 -0.47
C VAL A 137 59.24 -20.90 0.38
N LYS A 138 58.19 -21.39 1.06
CA LYS A 138 58.29 -22.63 1.84
C LYS A 138 58.54 -23.86 0.98
N LYS A 139 57.93 -23.97 -0.21
CA LYS A 139 58.22 -25.05 -1.16
C LYS A 139 59.68 -25.05 -1.61
N LEU A 140 60.26 -23.88 -1.91
CA LEU A 140 61.67 -23.75 -2.27
C LEU A 140 62.58 -24.18 -1.13
N ARG A 141 62.23 -23.83 0.13
CA ARG A 141 62.98 -24.29 1.31
C ARG A 141 62.93 -25.80 1.48
N ILE A 142 61.78 -26.42 1.31
CA ILE A 142 61.62 -27.89 1.35
C ILE A 142 62.44 -28.55 0.23
N ALA A 143 62.39 -28.02 -0.99
CA ALA A 143 63.18 -28.55 -2.10
C ALA A 143 64.69 -28.49 -1.82
N SER A 144 65.16 -27.38 -1.24
CA SER A 144 66.55 -27.23 -0.82
C SER A 144 66.93 -28.22 0.29
N LEU A 145 66.11 -28.38 1.33
CA LEU A 145 66.36 -29.35 2.41
C LEU A 145 66.34 -30.80 1.91
N LYS A 146 65.47 -31.10 0.94
CA LYS A 146 65.38 -32.42 0.33
C LYS A 146 66.63 -32.76 -0.48
N SER A 147 67.12 -31.81 -1.27
CA SER A 147 68.39 -31.96 -2.00
C SER A 147 69.55 -32.15 -1.03
N GLU A 148 69.61 -31.36 0.05
CA GLU A 148 70.65 -31.49 1.07
C GLU A 148 70.59 -32.84 1.78
N LEU A 149 69.40 -33.36 2.05
CA LEU A 149 69.22 -34.68 2.67
C LEU A 149 69.69 -35.81 1.74
N GLU A 150 69.38 -35.72 0.44
CA GLU A 150 69.83 -36.68 -0.59
C GLU A 150 71.36 -36.69 -0.73
N ASP A 151 72.00 -35.53 -0.74
CA ASP A 151 73.46 -35.41 -0.74
C ASP A 151 74.08 -36.02 0.54
N GLN A 152 73.46 -35.77 1.70
CA GLN A 152 73.92 -36.32 2.98
C GLN A 152 73.75 -37.84 3.07
N GLU A 153 72.71 -38.40 2.44
CA GLU A 153 72.48 -39.85 2.37
C GLU A 153 73.66 -40.54 1.67
N GLN A 154 74.08 -40.02 0.51
CA GLN A 154 75.25 -40.54 -0.22
C GLN A 154 76.54 -40.42 0.60
N LEU A 155 76.73 -39.30 1.30
CA LEU A 155 77.89 -39.11 2.18
C LEU A 155 77.88 -40.04 3.39
N LEU A 156 76.71 -40.40 3.92
CA LEU A 156 76.57 -41.31 5.05
C LEU A 156 76.94 -42.74 4.65
N GLU A 157 76.56 -43.18 3.45
CA GLU A 157 76.92 -44.50 2.90
C GLU A 157 78.43 -44.71 2.81
N VAL A 158 79.17 -43.66 2.46
CA VAL A 158 80.65 -43.69 2.38
C VAL A 158 81.34 -43.31 3.70
N GLY A 159 80.58 -43.07 4.78
CA GLY A 159 81.11 -42.71 6.10
C GLY A 159 81.64 -41.28 6.23
N GLY A 160 81.30 -40.38 5.30
CA GLY A 160 81.74 -38.98 5.23
C GLY A 160 80.97 -38.00 6.12
N ILE A 161 79.89 -38.43 6.79
CA ILE A 161 79.09 -37.58 7.69
C ILE A 161 78.61 -38.36 8.93
N SER A 162 78.33 -37.66 10.02
CA SER A 162 77.77 -38.26 11.25
C SER A 162 76.27 -38.60 11.10
N PRO A 163 75.81 -39.77 11.57
CA PRO A 163 74.38 -40.13 11.58
C PRO A 163 73.50 -39.10 12.30
N ALA A 164 74.01 -38.46 13.36
CA ALA A 164 73.27 -37.45 14.11
C ALA A 164 72.99 -36.19 13.28
N LYS A 165 73.88 -35.85 12.34
CA LYS A 165 73.71 -34.70 11.45
C LYS A 165 72.67 -34.98 10.36
N PHE A 166 72.72 -36.19 9.78
CA PHE A 166 71.70 -36.67 8.82
C PHE A 166 70.30 -36.67 9.43
N GLU A 167 70.15 -37.26 10.63
CA GLU A 167 68.85 -37.33 11.31
C GLU A 167 68.31 -35.94 11.66
N LYS A 168 69.19 -34.99 12.01
CA LYS A 168 68.79 -33.59 12.23
C LYS A 168 68.23 -32.95 10.97
N THR A 169 68.90 -33.08 9.82
CA THR A 169 68.40 -32.53 8.55
C THR A 169 67.09 -33.18 8.13
N LYS A 170 66.92 -34.49 8.37
CA LYS A 170 65.66 -35.20 8.15
C LYS A 170 64.51 -34.66 9.00
N GLN A 171 64.75 -34.42 10.29
CA GLN A 171 63.76 -33.82 11.19
C GLN A 171 63.40 -32.38 10.78
N GLU A 172 64.38 -31.60 10.33
CA GLU A 172 64.15 -30.25 9.79
C GLU A 172 63.28 -30.28 8.52
N LEU A 173 63.50 -31.25 7.63
CA LEU A 173 62.65 -31.47 6.45
C LEU A 173 61.22 -31.83 6.85
N GLU A 174 61.03 -32.79 7.76
CA GLU A 174 59.69 -33.19 8.24
C GLU A 174 58.93 -32.01 8.87
N LEU A 175 59.62 -31.20 9.68
CA LEU A 175 59.06 -29.99 10.26
C LEU A 175 58.64 -28.98 9.18
N ALA A 176 59.50 -28.74 8.19
CA ALA A 176 59.20 -27.83 7.10
C ALA A 176 57.99 -28.28 6.25
N GLU A 177 57.82 -29.58 6.04
CA GLU A 177 56.66 -30.15 5.35
C GLU A 177 55.37 -29.96 6.17
N LYS A 178 55.40 -30.23 7.48
CA LYS A 178 54.26 -29.99 8.37
C LYS A 178 53.87 -28.51 8.43
N ASP A 179 54.86 -27.62 8.49
CA ASP A 179 54.64 -26.17 8.43
C ASP A 179 53.96 -25.74 7.14
N LEU A 180 54.33 -26.34 6.00
CA LEU A 180 53.69 -26.05 4.71
C LEU A 180 52.23 -26.51 4.69
N ILE A 181 51.92 -27.68 5.25
CA ILE A 181 50.54 -28.18 5.37
C ILE A 181 49.71 -27.22 6.22
N MET A 182 50.19 -26.87 7.40
CA MET A 182 49.52 -25.93 8.31
C MET A 182 49.34 -24.56 7.65
N LEU A 183 50.35 -24.05 6.94
CA LEU A 183 50.27 -22.78 6.21
C LEU A 183 49.16 -22.81 5.15
N LYS A 184 49.07 -23.88 4.36
CA LYS A 184 48.01 -24.03 3.35
C LYS A 184 46.62 -24.05 3.97
N GLU A 185 46.45 -24.75 5.09
CA GLU A 185 45.18 -24.78 5.80
C GLU A 185 44.79 -23.38 6.30
N LYS A 186 45.73 -22.69 6.95
CA LYS A 186 45.53 -21.30 7.39
C LYS A 186 45.20 -20.37 6.23
N ASN A 187 45.86 -20.54 5.08
CA ASN A 187 45.57 -19.76 3.88
C ASN A 187 44.16 -20.03 3.35
N SER A 188 43.72 -21.29 3.35
CA SER A 188 42.35 -21.67 2.96
C SER A 188 41.31 -20.98 3.85
N ILE A 189 41.49 -21.03 5.17
CA ILE A 189 40.60 -20.37 6.13
C ILE A 189 40.59 -18.85 5.91
N ASN A 190 41.76 -18.24 5.72
CA ASN A 190 41.86 -16.80 5.46
C ASN A 190 41.14 -16.41 4.15
N LEU A 191 41.25 -17.22 3.10
CA LEU A 191 40.56 -16.96 1.84
C LEU A 191 39.04 -17.06 2.00
N GLN A 192 38.55 -18.07 2.73
CA GLN A 192 37.13 -18.19 3.05
C GLN A 192 36.61 -17.00 3.88
N GLN A 193 37.40 -16.49 4.82
CA GLN A 193 37.05 -15.28 5.57
C GLN A 193 36.94 -14.05 4.66
N LEU A 194 37.90 -13.85 3.75
CA LEU A 194 37.86 -12.76 2.78
C LEU A 194 36.62 -12.85 1.86
N GLU A 195 36.28 -14.06 1.41
CA GLU A 195 35.08 -14.30 0.60
C GLU A 195 33.79 -14.01 1.38
N ALA A 196 33.71 -14.44 2.65
CA ALA A 196 32.58 -14.15 3.52
C ALA A 196 32.41 -12.64 3.80
N ASP A 197 33.52 -11.91 4.00
CA ASP A 197 33.51 -10.46 4.17
C ASP A 197 33.03 -9.74 2.90
N GLU A 198 33.50 -10.17 1.72
CA GLU A 198 33.04 -9.64 0.43
C GLU A 198 31.54 -9.86 0.25
N GLU A 199 31.05 -11.07 0.54
CA GLU A 199 29.63 -11.40 0.48
C GLU A 199 28.80 -10.55 1.45
N GLY A 200 29.28 -10.37 2.68
CA GLY A 200 28.62 -9.52 3.67
C GLY A 200 28.47 -8.07 3.20
N LEU A 201 29.49 -7.52 2.54
CA LEU A 201 29.41 -6.19 1.93
C LEU A 201 28.42 -6.14 0.75
N ARG A 202 28.38 -7.19 -0.07
CA ARG A 202 27.43 -7.30 -1.19
C ARG A 202 25.98 -7.35 -0.71
N LEU A 203 25.70 -8.14 0.32
CA LEU A 203 24.36 -8.23 0.92
C LEU A 203 23.90 -6.88 1.50
N GLN A 204 24.81 -6.14 2.13
CA GLN A 204 24.48 -4.78 2.61
C GLN A 204 24.13 -3.81 1.49
N ILE A 205 24.84 -3.89 0.35
CA ILE A 205 24.55 -3.10 -0.86
C ILE A 205 23.16 -3.48 -1.39
N GLU A 206 22.87 -4.77 -1.54
CA GLU A 206 21.56 -5.25 -2.03
C GLU A 206 20.40 -4.82 -1.12
N MET A 207 20.60 -4.85 0.20
CA MET A 207 19.61 -4.35 1.16
C MET A 207 19.34 -2.84 0.96
N GLN A 208 20.38 -2.05 0.75
CA GLN A 208 20.23 -0.60 0.51
C GLN A 208 19.60 -0.31 -0.86
N GLU A 209 19.92 -1.08 -1.89
CA GLU A 209 19.27 -0.97 -3.20
C GLU A 209 17.77 -1.27 -3.12
N LYS A 210 17.37 -2.27 -2.32
CA LYS A 210 15.95 -2.55 -2.06
C LYS A 210 15.27 -1.40 -1.31
N GLU A 211 15.94 -0.84 -0.30
CA GLU A 211 15.42 0.32 0.43
C GLU A 211 15.25 1.53 -0.49
N LEU A 212 16.23 1.79 -1.35
CA LEU A 212 16.18 2.85 -2.37
C LEU A 212 14.99 2.65 -3.31
N ALA A 213 14.80 1.45 -3.85
CA ALA A 213 13.69 1.14 -4.77
C ALA A 213 12.31 1.40 -4.14
N VAL A 214 12.13 1.05 -2.86
CA VAL A 214 10.88 1.34 -2.13
C VAL A 214 10.65 2.85 -1.98
N LYS A 215 11.71 3.63 -1.75
CA LYS A 215 11.62 5.09 -1.63
C LYS A 215 11.35 5.76 -2.98
N GLU A 216 11.95 5.28 -4.05
CA GLU A 216 11.69 5.74 -5.42
C GLU A 216 10.24 5.42 -5.84
N GLU A 217 9.73 4.24 -5.49
CA GLU A 217 8.32 3.89 -5.72
C GLU A 217 7.39 4.83 -4.94
N ALA A 218 7.70 5.12 -3.67
CA ALA A 218 6.91 6.06 -2.87
C ALA A 218 6.91 7.47 -3.50
N LEU A 219 8.06 7.95 -3.99
CA LEU A 219 8.18 9.24 -4.68
C LEU A 219 7.34 9.30 -5.95
N SER A 220 7.23 8.19 -6.70
CA SER A 220 6.41 8.13 -7.92
C SER A 220 4.90 8.28 -7.68
N LYS A 221 4.45 8.06 -6.42
CA LYS A 221 3.05 8.12 -6.01
C LYS A 221 2.69 9.42 -5.28
N MET A 222 3.63 10.37 -5.16
CA MET A 222 3.49 11.64 -4.42
C MET A 222 3.01 12.81 -5.26
#